data_AF-A0A7S1YL24-F1
#
_entry.id   AF-A0A7S1YL24-F1
#
_cell.length_a   1.000
_cell.length_b   1.000
_cell.length_c   1.000
_cell.angle_alpha   90.00
_cell.angle_beta   90.00
_cell.angle_gamma   90.00
#
_symmetry.space_group_name_H-M   'P 1'
#
loop_
_entity.id
_entity.type
_entity.pdbx_description
1 polymer ?
#
loop_
_entity_poly.entity_id
_entity_poly.type
_entity_poly.pdbx_seq_one_letter_code
_entity_poly.pdbx_strand_id
1 'polypeptide(L)'
;GDPSVAPSGEENTGDPSVAPSEAEITEDPSVAPSEEVVTEDPSVAPSEEEAEDVSTAPSAATEEPAPTSSPVATGGGDTPSVPLEKRVFAASLSPIGDSGVEGTVVVFVADDEKTVGYAGSGTGFAGNLGAEDCTATNGCGVHIHSGFDCSTAELQGGHFFEDPVTEDPWTEDRLTTDESGLASFSGISKIGTDDIVGRVFLLHAPDGSRVACGILEPSLTAPDGLELFWTKTGPLSDSGVTGIVRAVSNVGGSPSKICYFGDASGLEPNLKSHLLATPAGRRNLEKDDLTTDETASDCKATNGCGVHVHEGKFCISNELQGGHLYNKDTLDEDPWALIGYETTDSAGTAYFVGCVETGVEDGFDGRVFIIHANDGSRVSCGPLIAVEKKDEETSSAITTTNYIFSIVQLLVSVAVAVYAM
;
A
#
# COMPACT_ATOMS: atom_id res chain seq x y z
N GLY A 1 25.50 -16.88 -77.06
CA GLY A 1 26.84 -16.53 -76.58
C GLY A 1 26.86 -16.85 -75.11
N ASP A 2 27.72 -17.78 -74.73
CA ASP A 2 28.10 -18.12 -73.36
C ASP A 2 28.84 -16.91 -72.70
N PRO A 3 29.17 -16.85 -71.38
CA PRO A 3 29.35 -18.02 -70.51
C PRO A 3 28.89 -17.97 -69.03
N SER A 4 28.78 -19.18 -68.46
CA SER A 4 29.19 -19.71 -67.12
C SER A 4 29.54 -18.75 -65.95
N VAL A 5 29.44 -19.11 -64.66
CA VAL A 5 29.95 -20.32 -63.95
C VAL A 5 29.18 -20.59 -62.63
N ALA A 6 29.03 -21.88 -62.29
CA ALA A 6 29.00 -22.44 -60.91
C ALA A 6 30.11 -23.53 -60.83
N PRO A 7 30.70 -23.94 -59.68
CA PRO A 7 30.06 -24.44 -58.45
C PRO A 7 30.56 -23.65 -57.20
N SER A 8 30.63 -24.10 -55.93
CA SER A 8 30.41 -25.38 -55.19
C SER A 8 30.03 -25.04 -53.71
N GLY A 9 29.64 -25.95 -52.81
CA GLY A 9 29.52 -27.42 -52.87
C GLY A 9 30.57 -28.17 -52.05
N GLU A 10 30.56 -28.08 -50.71
CA GLU A 10 31.30 -28.99 -49.83
C GLU A 10 30.62 -29.12 -48.45
N GLU A 11 30.02 -30.28 -48.18
CA GLU A 11 29.69 -30.72 -46.83
C GLU A 11 30.97 -31.25 -46.17
N ASN A 12 31.21 -30.97 -44.88
CA ASN A 12 32.04 -31.88 -44.10
C ASN A 12 31.57 -31.98 -42.65
N THR A 13 31.58 -33.22 -42.16
CA THR A 13 31.11 -33.66 -40.86
C THR A 13 32.18 -33.47 -39.78
N GLY A 14 31.78 -33.22 -38.53
CA GLY A 14 32.75 -33.09 -37.44
C GLY A 14 32.19 -32.65 -36.09
N ASP A 15 31.46 -33.53 -35.42
CA ASP A 15 31.47 -33.60 -33.95
C ASP A 15 32.47 -34.72 -33.59
N PRO A 16 33.40 -34.48 -32.64
CA PRO A 16 33.13 -34.99 -31.30
C PRO A 16 33.65 -34.10 -30.14
N SER A 17 32.78 -33.92 -29.15
CA SER A 17 33.08 -33.98 -27.71
C SER A 17 34.21 -33.12 -27.11
N VAL A 18 33.84 -32.07 -26.36
CA VAL A 18 34.60 -31.61 -25.18
C VAL A 18 33.62 -31.24 -24.06
N ALA A 19 33.70 -31.96 -22.94
CA ALA A 19 33.07 -31.57 -21.68
C ALA A 19 34.07 -30.78 -20.81
N PRO A 20 33.59 -30.01 -19.82
CA PRO A 20 34.37 -29.77 -18.62
C PRO A 20 33.63 -30.10 -17.31
N SER A 21 34.26 -30.98 -16.53
CA SER A 21 34.28 -31.02 -15.06
C SER A 21 32.96 -30.91 -14.30
N GLU A 22 32.39 -32.07 -13.95
CA GLU A 22 31.75 -32.25 -12.64
C GLU A 22 32.81 -32.07 -11.54
N ALA A 23 32.46 -31.39 -10.44
CA ALA A 23 33.28 -31.32 -9.25
C ALA A 23 32.68 -32.23 -8.17
N GLU A 24 33.45 -33.23 -7.73
CA GLU A 24 33.09 -34.06 -6.58
C GLU A 24 32.90 -33.18 -5.33
N ILE A 25 31.74 -33.29 -4.67
CA ILE A 25 31.63 -33.02 -3.24
C ILE A 25 31.46 -34.38 -2.56
N THR A 26 32.43 -34.71 -1.71
CA THR A 26 32.51 -35.97 -0.98
C THR A 26 31.44 -36.05 0.11
N GLU A 27 30.68 -37.15 0.12
CA GLU A 27 29.86 -37.52 1.29
C GLU A 27 30.75 -37.95 2.47
N ASP A 28 30.36 -37.56 3.69
CA ASP A 28 30.78 -38.20 4.95
C ASP A 28 29.52 -38.43 5.80
N PRO A 29 29.24 -39.64 6.33
CA PRO A 29 27.92 -40.00 6.84
C PRO A 29 27.80 -39.96 8.37
N SER A 30 26.56 -40.17 8.86
CA SER A 30 26.14 -40.28 10.27
C SER A 30 26.15 -38.93 11.05
N VAL A 31 25.23 -38.65 11.97
CA VAL A 31 24.49 -39.53 12.89
C VAL A 31 23.03 -39.07 13.08
N ALA A 32 22.10 -40.03 13.04
CA ALA A 32 20.86 -40.03 13.82
C ALA A 32 20.81 -41.37 14.59
N PRO A 33 20.40 -41.41 15.86
CA PRO A 33 18.99 -41.62 16.21
C PRO A 33 18.54 -40.70 17.38
N SER A 34 17.29 -40.67 17.85
CA SER A 34 16.28 -41.73 17.92
C SER A 34 14.84 -41.22 17.96
N GLU A 35 13.95 -41.98 17.32
CA GLU A 35 12.51 -41.97 17.63
C GLU A 35 12.29 -42.41 19.09
N GLU A 36 11.30 -41.82 19.77
CA GLU A 36 10.64 -42.49 20.90
C GLU A 36 9.13 -42.50 20.65
N VAL A 37 8.64 -43.65 20.19
CA VAL A 37 7.21 -43.93 20.05
C VAL A 37 6.65 -44.30 21.41
N VAL A 38 5.67 -43.54 21.88
CA VAL A 38 4.80 -43.97 23.00
C VAL A 38 3.39 -44.15 22.47
N THR A 39 2.96 -45.41 22.43
CA THR A 39 1.59 -45.83 22.12
C THR A 39 0.90 -46.40 23.36
N GLU A 40 -0.43 -46.53 23.26
CA GLU A 40 -1.37 -47.16 24.22
C GLU A 40 -1.85 -46.28 25.40
N ASP A 41 -3.10 -46.35 25.86
CA ASP A 41 -4.41 -46.71 25.24
C ASP A 41 -5.54 -46.10 26.16
N PRO A 42 -6.82 -46.51 26.25
CA PRO A 42 -7.93 -45.60 25.98
C PRO A 42 -8.88 -45.36 27.19
N SER A 43 -10.06 -44.80 26.90
CA SER A 43 -11.25 -44.63 27.78
C SER A 43 -11.13 -43.52 28.84
N VAL A 44 -12.12 -42.67 29.11
CA VAL A 44 -13.56 -42.94 29.30
C VAL A 44 -14.41 -41.70 28.94
N ALA A 45 -15.48 -41.92 28.18
CA ALA A 45 -16.78 -41.25 28.35
C ALA A 45 -17.80 -42.39 28.63
N PRO A 46 -18.89 -42.18 29.40
CA PRO A 46 -20.03 -41.38 28.91
C PRO A 46 -20.87 -40.65 29.99
N SER A 47 -21.80 -39.79 29.54
CA SER A 47 -23.22 -39.89 29.92
C SER A 47 -24.07 -38.87 29.15
N GLU A 48 -25.09 -39.38 28.46
CA GLU A 48 -26.20 -38.62 27.87
C GLU A 48 -27.28 -38.34 28.94
N GLU A 49 -28.02 -37.24 28.80
CA GLU A 49 -29.42 -36.98 29.25
C GLU A 49 -29.70 -35.48 29.03
N GLU A 50 -30.88 -35.01 28.60
CA GLU A 50 -32.00 -35.64 27.91
C GLU A 50 -32.79 -34.49 27.20
N ALA A 51 -33.65 -34.79 26.22
CA ALA A 51 -34.41 -33.76 25.50
C ALA A 51 -35.89 -34.15 25.31
N GLU A 52 -36.80 -33.42 25.95
CA GLU A 52 -38.26 -33.34 25.72
C GLU A 52 -38.78 -32.02 26.33
N ASP A 53 -39.90 -31.39 25.95
CA ASP A 53 -40.74 -31.36 24.73
C ASP A 53 -41.76 -30.18 24.90
N VAL A 54 -42.60 -29.91 23.89
CA VAL A 54 -43.90 -29.22 23.93
C VAL A 54 -43.93 -27.68 23.86
N SER A 55 -43.96 -27.20 22.61
CA SER A 55 -45.08 -26.43 22.01
C SER A 55 -45.93 -25.47 22.88
N THR A 56 -46.01 -24.20 22.48
CA THR A 56 -47.22 -23.64 21.80
C THR A 56 -47.04 -22.17 21.43
N ALA A 57 -47.41 -21.80 20.20
CA ALA A 57 -47.70 -20.41 19.84
C ALA A 57 -49.17 -20.08 20.16
N PRO A 58 -49.49 -18.80 20.41
CA PRO A 58 -50.44 -18.19 19.48
C PRO A 58 -50.03 -16.78 19.02
N SER A 59 -50.48 -16.45 17.80
CA SER A 59 -50.38 -15.12 17.21
C SER A 59 -51.34 -14.12 17.85
N ALA A 60 -50.84 -12.91 18.13
CA ALA A 60 -51.63 -11.68 18.21
C ALA A 60 -50.74 -10.50 17.78
N ALA A 61 -51.31 -9.52 17.09
CA ALA A 61 -50.57 -8.50 16.34
C ALA A 61 -50.44 -7.16 17.06
N THR A 62 -49.55 -6.32 16.51
CA THR A 62 -49.53 -4.85 16.57
C THR A 62 -49.46 -4.17 17.95
N GLU A 63 -48.25 -3.76 18.32
CA GLU A 63 -47.97 -2.33 18.54
C GLU A 63 -46.52 -2.01 18.15
N GLU A 64 -46.33 -0.95 17.37
CA GLU A 64 -45.03 -0.50 16.86
C GLU A 64 -44.37 0.42 17.91
N PRO A 65 -43.23 0.05 18.51
CA PRO A 65 -42.52 0.96 19.39
C PRO A 65 -41.90 2.07 18.53
N ALA A 66 -42.31 3.31 18.78
CA ALA A 66 -41.79 4.50 18.11
C ALA A 66 -40.24 4.51 18.14
N PRO A 67 -39.58 4.99 17.08
CA PRO A 67 -38.12 4.98 17.00
C PRO A 67 -37.54 5.80 18.15
N THR A 68 -37.01 5.10 19.16
CA THR A 68 -36.20 5.72 20.20
C THR A 68 -34.99 6.32 19.51
N SER A 69 -34.86 7.63 19.56
CA SER A 69 -33.75 8.37 18.97
C SER A 69 -32.45 7.94 19.65
N SER A 70 -31.77 6.95 19.07
CA SER A 70 -30.37 6.68 19.37
C SER A 70 -29.57 7.97 19.18
N PRO A 71 -28.63 8.31 20.08
CA PRO A 71 -27.86 9.53 19.95
C PRO A 71 -27.09 9.51 18.64
N VAL A 72 -27.10 10.66 17.96
CA VAL A 72 -26.31 10.89 16.74
C VAL A 72 -24.86 10.54 17.03
N ALA A 73 -24.28 9.62 16.26
CA ALA A 73 -22.84 9.42 16.20
C ALA A 73 -22.20 10.61 15.45
N THR A 74 -22.23 11.80 16.08
CA THR A 74 -21.37 12.92 15.69
C THR A 74 -19.94 12.48 15.93
N GLY A 75 -19.11 12.51 14.88
CA GLY A 75 -17.76 11.94 14.90
C GLY A 75 -16.95 12.33 16.13
N GLY A 76 -16.76 11.37 17.03
CA GLY A 76 -15.74 11.43 18.06
C GLY A 76 -14.41 11.09 17.41
N GLY A 77 -13.71 12.09 16.91
CA GLY A 77 -12.36 11.93 16.40
C GLY A 77 -11.41 11.62 17.56
N ASP A 78 -11.19 10.34 17.84
CA ASP A 78 -9.91 9.91 18.38
C ASP A 78 -8.87 10.23 17.31
N THR A 79 -8.13 11.34 17.50
CA THR A 79 -6.89 11.58 16.78
C THR A 79 -6.03 10.32 16.90
N PRO A 80 -5.37 9.84 15.82
CA PRO A 80 -4.50 8.69 15.91
C PRO A 80 -3.48 8.91 17.03
N SER A 81 -3.25 7.88 17.85
CA SER A 81 -2.42 7.95 19.06
C SER A 81 -0.98 8.39 18.77
N VAL A 82 -0.55 8.24 17.52
CA VAL A 82 0.61 8.89 16.92
C VAL A 82 0.11 9.88 15.85
N PRO A 83 0.50 11.17 15.90
CA PRO A 83 0.12 12.13 14.86
C PRO A 83 0.60 11.71 13.47
N LEU A 84 -0.21 11.98 12.44
CA LEU A 84 0.10 11.64 11.03
C LEU A 84 1.47 12.16 10.58
N GLU A 85 1.94 13.26 11.16
CA GLU A 85 3.23 13.92 10.91
C GLU A 85 4.47 13.05 11.18
N LYS A 86 4.29 11.87 11.80
CA LYS A 86 5.35 10.88 12.04
C LYS A 86 5.25 9.63 11.17
N ARG A 87 4.17 9.48 10.39
CA ARG A 87 3.86 8.24 9.65
C ARG A 87 3.60 8.45 8.16
N VAL A 88 3.86 9.66 7.65
CA VAL A 88 3.84 9.96 6.20
C VAL A 88 5.15 10.66 5.85
N PHE A 89 5.82 10.13 4.83
CA PHE A 89 7.10 10.60 4.31
C PHE A 89 6.98 10.78 2.81
N ALA A 90 7.75 11.69 2.24
CA ALA A 90 7.80 11.85 0.80
C ALA A 90 9.20 12.21 0.33
N ALA A 91 9.48 11.94 -0.94
CA ALA A 91 10.70 12.37 -1.63
C ALA A 91 10.40 12.70 -3.09
N SER A 92 10.97 13.81 -3.57
CA SER A 92 11.17 14.04 -5.01
C SER A 92 12.46 13.35 -5.43
N LEU A 93 12.38 12.48 -6.44
CA LEU A 93 13.46 11.63 -6.91
C LEU A 93 14.14 12.32 -8.10
N SER A 94 15.41 12.72 -7.92
CA SER A 94 16.22 13.40 -8.93
C SER A 94 17.06 12.41 -9.74
N PRO A 95 17.47 12.73 -10.99
CA PRO A 95 18.23 11.83 -11.83
C PRO A 95 19.62 11.53 -11.26
N ILE A 96 20.02 10.25 -11.32
CA ILE A 96 21.41 9.84 -11.07
C ILE A 96 22.19 9.94 -12.39
N GLY A 97 23.16 10.86 -12.43
CA GLY A 97 23.96 11.10 -13.63
C GLY A 97 23.09 11.57 -14.81
N ASP A 98 23.32 11.00 -15.98
CA ASP A 98 22.62 11.34 -17.22
C ASP A 98 21.37 10.46 -17.47
N SER A 99 20.80 9.81 -16.44
CA SER A 99 19.67 8.88 -16.61
C SER A 99 18.41 9.54 -17.20
N GLY A 100 18.20 10.83 -16.92
CA GLY A 100 16.98 11.55 -17.27
C GLY A 100 15.73 11.08 -16.52
N VAL A 101 15.87 10.21 -15.52
CA VAL A 101 14.75 9.68 -14.74
C VAL A 101 14.46 10.59 -13.55
N GLU A 102 13.24 11.09 -13.48
CA GLU A 102 12.72 11.89 -12.37
C GLU A 102 11.52 11.16 -11.75
N GLY A 103 11.13 11.50 -10.52
CA GLY A 103 9.95 10.90 -9.91
C GLY A 103 9.55 11.50 -8.57
N THR A 104 8.53 10.90 -7.97
CA THR A 104 8.02 11.25 -6.64
C THR A 104 7.51 9.97 -5.96
N VAL A 105 7.76 9.86 -4.66
CA VAL A 105 7.23 8.78 -3.82
C VAL A 105 6.63 9.35 -2.53
N VAL A 106 5.57 8.70 -2.06
CA VAL A 106 5.03 8.84 -0.70
C VAL A 106 5.13 7.49 -0.01
N VAL A 107 5.64 7.48 1.22
CA VAL A 107 5.78 6.29 2.07
C VAL A 107 4.95 6.49 3.34
N PHE A 108 4.17 5.48 3.69
CA PHE A 108 3.31 5.41 4.85
C PHE A 108 3.87 4.38 5.83
N VAL A 109 4.07 4.77 7.08
CA VAL A 109 4.42 3.83 8.17
C VAL A 109 3.13 3.27 8.76
N ALA A 110 3.07 1.94 8.88
CA ALA A 110 1.96 1.23 9.48
C ALA A 110 1.93 1.40 11.02
N ASP A 111 0.78 1.07 11.60
CA ASP A 111 0.60 1.20 13.05
C ASP A 111 1.39 0.18 13.89
N ASP A 112 2.02 -0.83 13.24
CA ASP A 112 2.96 -1.78 13.86
C ASP A 112 4.41 -1.26 13.98
N GLU A 113 4.71 -0.09 13.40
CA GLU A 113 6.03 0.57 13.35
C GLU A 113 7.14 -0.30 12.73
N LYS A 114 6.76 -1.24 11.85
CA LYS A 114 7.65 -2.21 11.19
C LYS A 114 7.34 -2.46 9.72
N THR A 115 6.13 -2.12 9.30
CA THR A 115 5.63 -2.29 7.94
C THR A 115 5.50 -0.92 7.28
N VAL A 116 5.96 -0.80 6.04
CA VAL A 116 5.75 0.40 5.22
C VAL A 116 4.90 0.06 4.01
N GLY A 117 3.95 0.93 3.69
CA GLY A 117 3.33 0.99 2.37
C GLY A 117 3.91 2.16 1.59
N TYR A 118 4.06 2.04 0.28
CA TYR A 118 4.52 3.15 -0.54
C TYR A 118 3.74 3.22 -1.85
N ALA A 119 3.71 4.43 -2.43
CA ALA A 119 3.14 4.70 -3.72
C ALA A 119 3.90 5.84 -4.41
N GLY A 120 4.11 5.75 -5.71
CA GLY A 120 4.86 6.74 -6.45
C GLY A 120 4.84 6.56 -7.96
N SER A 121 5.61 7.41 -8.61
CA SER A 121 5.69 7.51 -10.06
C SER A 121 7.07 7.99 -10.50
N GLY A 122 7.48 7.64 -11.70
CA GLY A 122 8.67 8.20 -12.33
C GLY A 122 8.51 8.39 -13.83
N THR A 123 9.23 9.34 -14.41
CA THR A 123 9.24 9.65 -15.85
C THR A 123 10.64 9.47 -16.42
N GLY A 124 10.76 9.33 -17.74
CA GLY A 124 12.06 9.17 -18.41
C GLY A 124 12.56 7.73 -18.54
N PHE A 125 11.76 6.74 -18.14
CA PHE A 125 12.02 5.34 -18.44
C PHE A 125 11.73 4.98 -19.90
N ALA A 126 12.15 3.79 -20.32
CA ALA A 126 11.58 3.16 -21.51
C ALA A 126 10.09 2.83 -21.28
N GLY A 127 9.28 2.85 -22.34
CA GLY A 127 7.86 2.50 -22.27
C GLY A 127 7.61 0.99 -22.30
N ASN A 128 6.49 0.57 -21.70
CA ASN A 128 6.01 -0.82 -21.60
C ASN A 128 6.95 -1.78 -20.85
N LEU A 129 7.72 -1.31 -19.88
CA LEU A 129 8.56 -2.17 -19.03
C LEU A 129 7.68 -3.07 -18.16
N GLY A 130 7.87 -4.39 -18.32
CA GLY A 130 7.22 -5.43 -17.53
C GLY A 130 8.21 -6.43 -16.94
N ALA A 131 7.68 -7.48 -16.29
CA ALA A 131 8.48 -8.49 -15.60
C ALA A 131 9.53 -9.19 -16.50
N GLU A 132 9.29 -9.29 -17.81
CA GLU A 132 10.21 -9.90 -18.77
C GLU A 132 11.45 -9.01 -19.06
N ASP A 133 11.32 -7.69 -18.95
CA ASP A 133 12.43 -6.74 -19.10
C ASP A 133 13.27 -6.66 -17.82
N CYS A 134 12.61 -6.74 -16.67
CA CYS A 134 13.16 -6.48 -15.34
C CYS A 134 13.93 -7.69 -14.75
N THR A 135 14.57 -8.52 -15.57
CA THR A 135 15.15 -9.81 -15.17
C THR A 135 16.49 -9.73 -14.44
N ALA A 136 17.14 -8.56 -14.41
CA ALA A 136 18.37 -8.37 -13.63
C ALA A 136 18.08 -8.35 -12.11
N THR A 137 19.11 -8.60 -11.30
CA THR A 137 19.07 -8.30 -9.86
C THR A 137 18.74 -6.83 -9.67
N ASN A 138 17.71 -6.53 -8.89
CA ASN A 138 17.16 -5.18 -8.68
C ASN A 138 16.62 -4.50 -9.96
N GLY A 139 16.43 -5.24 -11.06
CA GLY A 139 15.88 -4.71 -12.31
C GLY A 139 14.49 -4.11 -12.09
N CYS A 140 14.31 -2.84 -12.45
CA CYS A 140 13.08 -2.08 -12.18
C CYS A 140 12.70 -1.96 -10.69
N GLY A 141 13.62 -2.23 -9.77
CA GLY A 141 13.38 -2.19 -8.33
C GLY A 141 13.05 -0.79 -7.80
N VAL A 142 12.22 -0.72 -6.75
CA VAL A 142 11.82 0.51 -6.05
C VAL A 142 11.95 0.33 -4.54
N HIS A 143 12.99 0.92 -3.93
CA HIS A 143 13.38 0.54 -2.57
C HIS A 143 13.76 1.73 -1.70
N ILE A 144 13.54 1.60 -0.38
CA ILE A 144 14.27 2.40 0.62
C ILE A 144 15.65 1.77 0.79
N HIS A 145 16.70 2.60 0.75
CA HIS A 145 18.07 2.16 1.07
C HIS A 145 18.56 2.74 2.39
N SER A 146 19.55 2.04 2.94
CA SER A 146 20.17 2.29 4.25
C SER A 146 20.94 3.62 4.32
N GLY A 147 21.30 4.21 3.18
CA GLY A 147 22.01 5.48 3.09
C GLY A 147 21.13 6.72 3.25
N PHE A 148 21.78 7.87 3.44
CA PHE A 148 21.16 9.17 3.72
C PHE A 148 21.55 10.26 2.71
N ASP A 149 22.22 9.88 1.61
CA ASP A 149 22.77 10.81 0.62
C ASP A 149 22.74 10.16 -0.77
N CYS A 150 22.29 10.92 -1.77
CA CYS A 150 22.08 10.44 -3.13
C CYS A 150 23.32 10.51 -4.06
N SER A 151 24.45 11.03 -3.60
CA SER A 151 25.58 11.41 -4.48
C SER A 151 26.46 10.27 -4.97
N THR A 152 26.61 9.17 -4.22
CA THR A 152 27.38 7.99 -4.64
C THR A 152 26.71 6.68 -4.22
N ALA A 153 27.05 5.59 -4.90
CA ALA A 153 26.46 4.28 -4.61
C ALA A 153 26.76 3.78 -3.18
N GLU A 154 27.92 4.16 -2.64
CA GLU A 154 28.36 3.85 -1.28
C GLU A 154 27.56 4.63 -0.23
N LEU A 155 27.29 5.93 -0.48
CA LEU A 155 26.56 6.81 0.42
C LEU A 155 25.04 6.56 0.39
N GLN A 156 24.54 6.08 -0.74
CA GLN A 156 23.17 5.56 -0.90
C GLN A 156 22.96 4.22 -0.16
N GLY A 157 24.01 3.42 0.05
CA GLY A 157 23.92 2.14 0.78
C GLY A 157 23.23 1.00 0.02
N GLY A 158 22.98 -0.13 0.71
CA GLY A 158 22.15 -1.24 0.25
C GLY A 158 20.69 -1.09 0.68
N HIS A 159 19.82 -2.04 0.32
CA HIS A 159 18.40 -2.06 0.73
C HIS A 159 18.25 -1.90 2.26
N PHE A 160 17.18 -1.24 2.71
CA PHE A 160 16.97 -0.96 4.13
C PHE A 160 15.94 -1.89 4.77
N PHE A 161 16.39 -2.67 5.74
CA PHE A 161 15.57 -3.43 6.67
C PHE A 161 16.40 -3.73 7.92
N GLU A 162 15.74 -3.97 9.04
CA GLU A 162 16.35 -4.17 10.36
C GLU A 162 15.70 -5.37 11.09
N ASP A 163 16.34 -5.85 12.16
CA ASP A 163 15.80 -6.92 13.01
C ASP A 163 14.35 -6.62 13.46
N PRO A 164 13.40 -7.58 13.36
CA PRO A 164 13.61 -9.02 13.18
C PRO A 164 13.52 -9.50 11.72
N VAL A 165 13.65 -8.63 10.73
CA VAL A 165 13.58 -9.00 9.31
C VAL A 165 14.95 -9.51 8.88
N THR A 166 15.05 -10.81 8.54
CA THR A 166 16.32 -11.46 8.19
C THR A 166 16.52 -11.68 6.69
N GLU A 167 15.42 -11.75 5.94
CA GLU A 167 15.41 -11.85 4.47
C GLU A 167 15.10 -10.48 3.87
N ASP A 168 15.72 -10.16 2.74
CA ASP A 168 15.53 -8.88 2.05
C ASP A 168 14.07 -8.73 1.57
N PRO A 169 13.28 -7.78 2.11
CA PRO A 169 11.87 -7.67 1.78
C PRO A 169 11.62 -7.03 0.40
N TRP A 170 12.67 -6.52 -0.27
CA TRP A 170 12.55 -5.67 -1.45
C TRP A 170 12.72 -6.44 -2.79
N THR A 171 12.97 -7.75 -2.79
CA THR A 171 13.37 -8.49 -4.01
C THR A 171 12.33 -8.52 -5.13
N GLU A 172 11.05 -8.40 -4.75
CA GLU A 172 9.89 -8.39 -5.66
C GLU A 172 9.31 -6.99 -5.89
N ASP A 173 9.82 -5.97 -5.19
CA ASP A 173 9.28 -4.61 -5.19
C ASP A 173 9.75 -3.85 -6.43
N ARG A 174 8.94 -3.88 -7.50
CA ARG A 174 9.29 -3.36 -8.83
C ARG A 174 8.29 -2.33 -9.34
N LEU A 175 8.73 -1.55 -10.33
CA LEU A 175 7.90 -0.67 -11.15
C LEU A 175 7.56 -1.32 -12.50
N THR A 176 6.48 -0.83 -13.10
CA THR A 176 6.14 -1.05 -14.52
C THR A 176 5.88 0.29 -15.19
N THR A 177 6.09 0.41 -16.50
CA THR A 177 5.83 1.65 -17.25
C THR A 177 4.73 1.48 -18.29
N ASP A 178 3.99 2.56 -18.55
CA ASP A 178 3.10 2.65 -19.72
C ASP A 178 3.87 2.89 -21.03
N GLU A 179 3.17 3.01 -22.16
CA GLU A 179 3.78 3.25 -23.48
C GLU A 179 4.65 4.53 -23.52
N SER A 180 4.37 5.52 -22.69
CA SER A 180 5.10 6.80 -22.63
C SER A 180 6.38 6.75 -21.81
N GLY A 181 6.61 5.67 -21.05
CA GLY A 181 7.70 5.61 -20.07
C GLY A 181 7.36 6.24 -18.72
N LEU A 182 6.08 6.45 -18.43
CA LEU A 182 5.60 6.81 -17.10
C LEU A 182 5.53 5.54 -16.24
N ALA A 183 6.44 5.43 -15.28
CA ALA A 183 6.39 4.43 -14.22
C ALA A 183 5.29 4.77 -13.21
N SER A 184 4.53 3.76 -12.80
CA SER A 184 3.72 3.79 -11.58
C SER A 184 4.14 2.62 -10.70
N PHE A 185 4.24 2.84 -9.39
CA PHE A 185 4.61 1.79 -8.44
C PHE A 185 3.91 1.97 -7.09
N SER A 186 3.59 0.85 -6.46
CA SER A 186 3.09 0.77 -5.09
C SER A 186 3.44 -0.60 -4.51
N GLY A 187 3.50 -0.71 -3.19
CA GLY A 187 3.81 -1.96 -2.50
C GLY A 187 3.68 -1.85 -0.98
N ILE A 188 3.85 -3.00 -0.32
CA ILE A 188 3.92 -3.12 1.15
C ILE A 188 5.13 -4.00 1.48
N SER A 189 6.06 -3.45 2.25
CA SER A 189 7.29 -4.14 2.62
C SER A 189 7.42 -4.11 4.14
N LYS A 190 7.67 -5.28 4.74
CA LYS A 190 7.94 -5.37 6.18
C LYS A 190 9.44 -5.21 6.40
N ILE A 191 9.83 -4.03 6.88
CA ILE A 191 11.24 -3.60 6.99
C ILE A 191 11.78 -3.65 8.43
N GLY A 192 10.92 -3.94 9.42
CA GLY A 192 11.33 -4.17 10.81
C GLY A 192 11.44 -2.92 11.68
N THR A 193 11.31 -1.71 11.10
CA THR A 193 11.43 -0.42 11.79
C THR A 193 10.65 0.69 11.08
N ASP A 194 10.41 1.81 11.76
CA ASP A 194 9.87 3.07 11.21
C ASP A 194 10.94 4.17 11.03
N ASP A 195 12.21 3.89 11.35
CA ASP A 195 13.34 4.82 11.22
C ASP A 195 13.74 5.03 9.75
N ILE A 196 12.88 5.69 8.97
CA ILE A 196 13.09 6.00 7.55
C ILE A 196 13.37 7.49 7.29
N VAL A 197 13.40 8.31 8.34
CA VAL A 197 13.69 9.76 8.27
C VAL A 197 15.06 9.99 7.63
N GLY A 198 15.11 10.75 6.55
CA GLY A 198 16.35 11.14 5.87
C GLY A 198 17.01 10.02 5.06
N ARG A 199 16.42 8.82 5.01
CA ARG A 199 16.93 7.73 4.18
C ARG A 199 16.58 7.95 2.71
N VAL A 200 17.38 7.38 1.81
CA VAL A 200 17.13 7.54 0.37
C VAL A 200 16.13 6.51 -0.15
N PHE A 201 15.20 6.96 -0.99
CA PHE A 201 14.40 6.10 -1.87
C PHE A 201 15.03 6.08 -3.26
N LEU A 202 15.14 4.90 -3.86
CA LEU A 202 15.83 4.66 -5.14
C LEU A 202 14.91 3.98 -6.14
N LEU A 203 14.98 4.44 -7.40
CA LEU A 203 14.45 3.70 -8.56
C LEU A 203 15.61 3.08 -9.35
N HIS A 204 15.39 1.87 -9.84
CA HIS A 204 16.33 1.14 -10.69
C HIS A 204 15.82 1.00 -12.13
N ALA A 205 16.75 0.92 -13.09
CA ALA A 205 16.49 0.54 -14.48
C ALA A 205 16.37 -0.99 -14.64
N PRO A 206 15.93 -1.51 -15.80
CA PRO A 206 15.82 -2.95 -16.05
C PRO A 206 17.13 -3.75 -15.86
N ASP A 207 18.28 -3.12 -16.05
CA ASP A 207 19.61 -3.71 -15.82
C ASP A 207 20.07 -3.71 -14.35
N GLY A 208 19.23 -3.21 -13.44
CA GLY A 208 19.53 -3.09 -12.01
C GLY A 208 20.35 -1.84 -11.64
N SER A 209 20.73 -1.00 -12.60
CA SER A 209 21.42 0.25 -12.31
C SER A 209 20.50 1.27 -11.62
N ARG A 210 21.05 2.09 -10.72
CA ARG A 210 20.30 3.11 -9.98
C ARG A 210 20.13 4.35 -10.86
N VAL A 211 18.89 4.79 -11.08
CA VAL A 211 18.58 5.87 -12.05
C VAL A 211 17.95 7.11 -11.45
N ALA A 212 17.24 7.03 -10.32
CA ALA A 212 16.72 8.21 -9.64
C ALA A 212 16.75 8.03 -8.12
N CYS A 213 17.02 9.10 -7.38
CA CYS A 213 17.18 9.10 -5.93
C CYS A 213 16.59 10.34 -5.27
N GLY A 214 15.95 10.19 -4.12
CA GLY A 214 15.52 11.29 -3.27
C GLY A 214 15.55 10.93 -1.79
N ILE A 215 15.65 11.94 -0.94
CA ILE A 215 15.72 11.78 0.52
C ILE A 215 14.29 11.84 1.09
N LEU A 216 13.92 10.87 1.92
CA LEU A 216 12.61 10.79 2.57
C LEU A 216 12.50 11.79 3.72
N GLU A 217 11.61 12.77 3.59
CA GLU A 217 11.32 13.76 4.63
C GLU A 217 9.90 13.58 5.19
N PRO A 218 9.66 13.81 6.50
CA PRO A 218 8.31 13.81 7.07
C PRO A 218 7.40 14.81 6.35
N SER A 219 6.29 14.33 5.78
CA SER A 219 5.45 15.08 4.86
C SER A 219 4.00 15.15 5.38
N LEU A 220 3.66 16.28 5.99
CA LEU A 220 2.26 16.71 6.16
C LEU A 220 1.75 17.47 4.93
N THR A 221 2.65 18.21 4.29
CA THR A 221 2.43 18.80 2.97
C THR A 221 3.03 17.84 1.95
N ALA A 222 2.15 17.14 1.24
CA ALA A 222 2.51 16.35 0.08
C ALA A 222 3.39 17.18 -0.89
N PRO A 223 4.34 16.56 -1.63
CA PRO A 223 5.05 17.20 -2.73
C PRO A 223 4.11 17.97 -3.67
N ASP A 224 4.58 19.08 -4.23
CA ASP A 224 3.76 19.99 -5.03
C ASP A 224 2.93 19.26 -6.09
N GLY A 225 1.60 19.45 -6.00
CA GLY A 225 0.61 18.77 -6.83
C GLY A 225 -0.16 17.64 -6.14
N LEU A 226 0.41 16.95 -5.16
CA LEU A 226 -0.29 15.88 -4.44
C LEU A 226 -1.24 16.44 -3.36
N GLU A 227 -2.25 15.66 -3.00
CA GLU A 227 -3.19 15.90 -1.89
C GLU A 227 -3.26 14.65 -1.01
N LEU A 228 -3.12 14.82 0.31
CA LEU A 228 -3.12 13.72 1.29
C LEU A 228 -4.48 13.63 1.98
N PHE A 229 -4.93 12.41 2.24
CA PHE A 229 -6.13 12.11 2.99
C PHE A 229 -5.85 11.07 4.07
N TRP A 230 -6.69 11.01 5.08
CA TRP A 230 -6.71 9.90 6.02
C TRP A 230 -8.14 9.60 6.50
N THR A 231 -8.35 8.40 7.05
CA THR A 231 -9.53 8.10 7.85
C THR A 231 -9.25 7.01 8.87
N LYS A 232 -10.07 6.96 9.93
CA LYS A 232 -10.22 5.81 10.82
C LYS A 232 -11.57 5.20 10.52
N THR A 233 -11.60 3.97 10.00
CA THR A 233 -12.86 3.27 9.73
C THR A 233 -13.40 2.66 11.02
N GLY A 234 -14.68 2.91 11.30
CA GLY A 234 -15.41 2.31 12.43
C GLY A 234 -16.25 1.12 11.98
N PRO A 235 -16.62 0.21 12.90
CA PRO A 235 -17.42 -0.97 12.57
C PRO A 235 -18.79 -0.56 12.05
N LEU A 236 -19.24 -1.24 11.00
CA LEU A 236 -20.63 -1.23 10.55
C LEU A 236 -21.38 -2.34 11.29
N SER A 237 -22.55 -1.99 11.84
CA SER A 237 -23.34 -2.89 12.69
C SER A 237 -22.52 -3.47 13.86
N ASP A 238 -22.47 -4.79 14.00
CA ASP A 238 -21.79 -5.55 15.04
C ASP A 238 -20.48 -6.22 14.57
N SER A 239 -19.95 -5.82 13.40
CA SER A 239 -18.78 -6.46 12.77
C SER A 239 -17.51 -6.47 13.63
N GLY A 240 -17.34 -5.48 14.51
CA GLY A 240 -16.10 -5.25 15.27
C GLY A 240 -14.91 -4.75 14.44
N VAL A 241 -15.03 -4.68 13.10
CA VAL A 241 -13.92 -4.33 12.20
C VAL A 241 -13.59 -2.85 12.27
N THR A 242 -12.34 -2.53 12.58
CA THR A 242 -11.78 -1.18 12.52
C THR A 242 -10.59 -1.14 11.57
N GLY A 243 -10.21 0.05 11.13
CA GLY A 243 -9.03 0.24 10.30
C GLY A 243 -8.52 1.67 10.28
N ILE A 244 -7.32 1.86 9.78
CA ILE A 244 -6.70 3.16 9.54
C ILE A 244 -6.24 3.18 8.09
N VAL A 245 -6.63 4.24 7.37
CA VAL A 245 -6.31 4.41 5.95
C VAL A 245 -5.67 5.78 5.76
N ARG A 246 -4.62 5.81 4.96
CA ARG A 246 -3.90 7.00 4.50
C ARG A 246 -3.92 6.94 2.98
N ALA A 247 -4.22 8.04 2.32
CA ALA A 247 -4.33 8.09 0.88
C ALA A 247 -3.69 9.35 0.29
N VAL A 248 -3.38 9.30 -0.99
CA VAL A 248 -2.78 10.37 -1.77
C VAL A 248 -3.39 10.37 -3.18
N SER A 249 -3.89 11.51 -3.63
CA SER A 249 -4.34 11.70 -5.02
C SER A 249 -3.26 12.39 -5.86
N ASN A 250 -3.48 12.43 -7.18
CA ASN A 250 -2.61 13.07 -8.16
C ASN A 250 -1.22 12.42 -8.35
N VAL A 251 -1.06 11.16 -7.94
CA VAL A 251 0.21 10.42 -8.11
C VAL A 251 0.53 10.26 -9.60
N GLY A 252 1.75 10.62 -10.00
CA GLY A 252 2.15 10.69 -11.41
C GLY A 252 1.52 11.83 -12.20
N GLY A 253 0.91 12.81 -11.55
CA GLY A 253 0.20 13.90 -12.21
C GLY A 253 -1.16 13.50 -12.82
N SER A 254 -1.70 12.34 -12.42
CA SER A 254 -3.06 11.90 -12.79
C SER A 254 -4.05 12.32 -11.69
N PRO A 255 -4.82 13.42 -11.85
CA PRO A 255 -5.73 13.91 -10.81
C PRO A 255 -6.88 12.93 -10.49
N SER A 256 -7.13 11.98 -11.40
CA SER A 256 -8.13 10.92 -11.23
C SER A 256 -7.59 9.63 -10.59
N LYS A 257 -6.28 9.56 -10.30
CA LYS A 257 -5.65 8.46 -9.57
C LYS A 257 -5.63 8.74 -8.07
N ILE A 258 -6.08 7.77 -7.29
CA ILE A 258 -5.87 7.72 -5.84
C ILE A 258 -5.07 6.49 -5.47
N CYS A 259 -3.98 6.70 -4.74
CA CYS A 259 -3.23 5.65 -4.07
C CYS A 259 -3.54 5.66 -2.58
N TYR A 260 -3.66 4.51 -1.94
CA TYR A 260 -3.88 4.41 -0.51
C TYR A 260 -3.08 3.27 0.10
N PHE A 261 -2.81 3.40 1.39
CA PHE A 261 -2.26 2.38 2.26
C PHE A 261 -3.08 2.35 3.56
N GLY A 262 -3.32 1.16 4.10
CA GLY A 262 -3.97 1.03 5.38
C GLY A 262 -3.87 -0.35 5.99
N ASP A 263 -4.39 -0.43 7.21
CA ASP A 263 -4.53 -1.64 7.99
C ASP A 263 -5.97 -1.78 8.50
N ALA A 264 -6.39 -3.03 8.70
CA ALA A 264 -7.66 -3.38 9.31
C ALA A 264 -7.47 -4.47 10.36
N SER A 265 -8.27 -4.43 11.42
CA SER A 265 -8.27 -5.40 12.51
C SER A 265 -9.69 -5.87 12.81
N GLY A 266 -9.82 -7.13 13.22
CA GLY A 266 -11.11 -7.77 13.52
C GLY A 266 -11.79 -8.42 12.31
N LEU A 267 -11.08 -8.56 11.19
CA LEU A 267 -11.53 -9.38 10.05
C LEU A 267 -11.49 -10.88 10.42
N GLU A 268 -12.09 -11.73 9.58
CA GLU A 268 -11.93 -13.18 9.73
C GLU A 268 -10.43 -13.57 9.65
N PRO A 269 -9.87 -14.36 10.58
CA PRO A 269 -8.44 -14.71 10.57
C PRO A 269 -8.03 -15.71 9.48
N ASN A 270 -6.80 -15.57 8.98
CA ASN A 270 -6.16 -16.46 8.00
C ASN A 270 -6.82 -16.54 6.61
N LEU A 271 -7.59 -15.51 6.21
CA LEU A 271 -8.17 -15.41 4.87
C LEU A 271 -7.08 -15.33 3.79
N LYS A 272 -7.38 -15.90 2.62
CA LYS A 272 -6.62 -15.71 1.38
C LYS A 272 -7.51 -15.15 0.29
N SER A 273 -7.13 -13.98 -0.22
CA SER A 273 -7.80 -13.31 -1.33
C SER A 273 -7.18 -13.70 -2.66
N HIS A 274 -8.01 -13.69 -3.71
CA HIS A 274 -7.56 -13.70 -5.10
C HIS A 274 -7.37 -12.27 -5.62
N LEU A 275 -7.77 -11.26 -4.83
CA LEU A 275 -7.58 -9.85 -5.15
C LEU A 275 -6.09 -9.52 -4.99
N LEU A 276 -5.45 -9.23 -6.11
CA LEU A 276 -4.11 -8.69 -6.14
C LEU A 276 -4.18 -7.25 -5.61
N ALA A 277 -3.72 -7.05 -4.37
CA ALA A 277 -3.36 -5.73 -3.87
C ALA A 277 -2.10 -5.26 -4.65
N THR A 278 -2.31 -4.76 -5.87
CA THR A 278 -1.30 -4.72 -6.95
C THR A 278 0.03 -4.09 -6.50
N PRO A 279 1.09 -4.91 -6.34
CA PRO A 279 2.44 -4.43 -6.63
C PRO A 279 2.52 -4.25 -8.15
N ALA A 280 3.20 -3.21 -8.61
CA ALA A 280 3.37 -2.98 -10.04
C ALA A 280 4.17 -4.14 -10.67
N GLY A 281 3.45 -5.07 -11.33
CA GLY A 281 4.05 -6.23 -12.00
C GLY A 281 3.38 -7.59 -11.74
N ARG A 282 2.51 -7.76 -10.73
CA ARG A 282 1.72 -9.01 -10.64
C ARG A 282 0.51 -8.93 -11.56
N ARG A 283 0.52 -9.82 -12.57
CA ARG A 283 -0.41 -9.99 -13.70
C ARG A 283 -1.77 -9.30 -13.57
N ASN A 284 -2.22 -8.67 -14.66
CA ASN A 284 -3.65 -8.65 -14.99
C ASN A 284 -4.11 -10.12 -15.09
N LEU A 285 -4.58 -10.70 -13.98
CA LEU A 285 -5.40 -11.89 -14.02
C LEU A 285 -6.72 -11.44 -14.62
N GLU A 286 -6.85 -11.66 -15.94
CA GLU A 286 -8.14 -11.58 -16.61
C GLU A 286 -9.14 -12.42 -15.82
N LYS A 287 -10.40 -11.99 -15.81
CA LYS A 287 -11.50 -12.62 -15.05
C LYS A 287 -11.60 -14.14 -15.22
N ASP A 288 -11.11 -14.67 -16.33
CA ASP A 288 -11.16 -16.08 -16.72
C ASP A 288 -9.90 -16.90 -16.35
N ASP A 289 -8.77 -16.26 -15.96
CA ASP A 289 -7.53 -16.94 -15.50
C ASP A 289 -7.61 -17.42 -14.03
N LEU A 290 -8.80 -17.34 -13.41
CA LEU A 290 -9.09 -17.83 -12.06
C LEU A 290 -9.31 -19.36 -11.98
N THR A 291 -8.89 -20.13 -13.00
CA THR A 291 -9.43 -21.48 -13.24
C THR A 291 -8.46 -22.66 -13.13
N THR A 292 -7.17 -22.48 -12.81
CA THR A 292 -6.24 -23.62 -12.56
C THR A 292 -5.29 -23.46 -11.37
N ASP A 293 -5.83 -23.86 -10.21
CA ASP A 293 -5.17 -24.60 -9.10
C ASP A 293 -4.34 -23.89 -8.01
N GLU A 294 -4.49 -24.41 -6.77
CA GLU A 294 -3.70 -24.13 -5.54
C GLU A 294 -3.48 -22.63 -5.18
N THR A 295 -4.45 -21.87 -4.65
CA THR A 295 -5.30 -22.20 -3.49
C THR A 295 -6.66 -21.50 -3.58
N ALA A 296 -7.71 -22.15 -3.09
CA ALA A 296 -9.06 -21.60 -3.16
C ALA A 296 -9.19 -20.33 -2.31
N SER A 297 -9.32 -19.17 -2.95
CA SER A 297 -9.56 -17.92 -2.24
C SER A 297 -10.86 -17.99 -1.44
N ASP A 298 -10.82 -17.49 -0.21
CA ASP A 298 -11.98 -17.40 0.68
C ASP A 298 -12.96 -16.29 0.26
N CYS A 299 -12.45 -15.30 -0.45
CA CYS A 299 -13.12 -14.07 -0.86
C CYS A 299 -13.95 -14.27 -2.15
N LYS A 300 -14.86 -15.25 -2.18
CA LYS A 300 -15.56 -15.68 -3.41
C LYS A 300 -16.76 -14.81 -3.82
N ALA A 301 -17.22 -13.93 -2.93
CA ALA A 301 -18.32 -13.03 -3.21
C ALA A 301 -17.86 -11.82 -4.03
N THR A 302 -18.80 -11.17 -4.73
CA THR A 302 -18.55 -9.84 -5.31
C THR A 302 -18.11 -8.88 -4.21
N ASN A 303 -16.99 -8.17 -4.42
CA ASN A 303 -16.33 -7.30 -3.43
C ASN A 303 -15.81 -8.04 -2.18
N GLY A 304 -15.72 -9.37 -2.19
CA GLY A 304 -15.15 -10.14 -1.10
C GLY A 304 -13.72 -9.69 -0.81
N CYS A 305 -13.42 -9.33 0.44
CA CYS A 305 -12.11 -8.79 0.86
C CYS A 305 -11.70 -7.47 0.18
N GLY A 306 -12.66 -6.75 -0.40
CA GLY A 306 -12.44 -5.48 -1.08
C GLY A 306 -12.20 -4.29 -0.14
N VAL A 307 -11.43 -3.30 -0.60
CA VAL A 307 -11.20 -2.03 0.12
C VAL A 307 -11.33 -0.86 -0.85
N HIS A 308 -12.38 -0.05 -0.71
CA HIS A 308 -12.84 0.83 -1.78
C HIS A 308 -13.16 2.23 -1.29
N VAL A 309 -12.95 3.24 -2.15
CA VAL A 309 -13.61 4.55 -2.00
C VAL A 309 -14.98 4.48 -2.65
N HIS A 310 -16.01 4.92 -1.95
CA HIS A 310 -17.38 4.99 -2.45
C HIS A 310 -17.85 6.42 -2.74
N GLU A 311 -18.89 6.56 -3.56
CA GLU A 311 -19.47 7.86 -3.91
C GLU A 311 -20.16 8.56 -2.73
N GLY A 312 -20.59 7.81 -1.70
CA GLY A 312 -21.26 8.35 -0.52
C GLY A 312 -20.34 9.09 0.44
N LYS A 313 -20.96 9.82 1.40
CA LYS A 313 -20.26 10.60 2.42
C LYS A 313 -20.63 10.25 3.87
N PHE A 314 -21.46 9.22 4.07
CA PHE A 314 -21.93 8.85 5.42
C PHE A 314 -21.97 7.33 5.61
N CYS A 315 -21.53 6.86 6.78
CA CYS A 315 -21.44 5.43 7.11
C CYS A 315 -22.75 4.81 7.63
N ILE A 316 -23.88 5.51 7.58
CA ILE A 316 -25.10 5.11 8.32
C ILE A 316 -26.08 4.20 7.55
N SER A 317 -25.95 4.08 6.23
CA SER A 317 -26.75 3.15 5.40
C SER A 317 -26.09 2.89 4.05
N ASN A 318 -26.40 1.74 3.42
CA ASN A 318 -25.87 1.39 2.10
C ASN A 318 -26.22 2.45 1.02
N GLU A 319 -27.38 3.11 1.15
CA GLU A 319 -27.82 4.20 0.28
C GLU A 319 -26.94 5.44 0.39
N LEU A 320 -26.60 5.87 1.62
CA LEU A 320 -25.78 7.06 1.87
C LEU A 320 -24.27 6.82 1.76
N GLN A 321 -23.88 5.54 1.75
CA GLN A 321 -22.57 5.05 1.34
C GLN A 321 -22.43 4.97 -0.19
N GLY A 322 -23.51 4.68 -0.93
CA GLY A 322 -23.49 4.59 -2.41
C GLY A 322 -22.68 3.41 -2.97
N GLY A 323 -22.48 3.39 -4.29
CA GLY A 323 -21.58 2.47 -5.00
C GLY A 323 -20.11 2.92 -4.97
N HIS A 324 -19.22 2.18 -5.63
CA HIS A 324 -17.81 2.56 -5.75
C HIS A 324 -17.64 3.89 -6.49
N LEU A 325 -16.64 4.68 -6.11
CA LEU A 325 -16.34 5.98 -6.71
C LEU A 325 -15.51 5.81 -7.99
N TYR A 326 -16.17 5.85 -9.14
CA TYR A 326 -15.49 5.93 -10.43
C TYR A 326 -16.37 6.61 -11.49
N ASN A 327 -15.73 7.15 -12.52
CA ASN A 327 -16.38 7.88 -13.61
C ASN A 327 -16.79 6.91 -14.74
N LYS A 328 -18.09 6.62 -14.77
CA LYS A 328 -18.75 5.71 -15.72
C LYS A 328 -18.89 6.28 -17.14
N ASP A 329 -18.59 7.56 -17.34
CA ASP A 329 -18.52 8.17 -18.68
C ASP A 329 -17.12 8.01 -19.32
N THR A 330 -16.10 7.66 -18.52
CA THR A 330 -14.70 7.45 -18.97
C THR A 330 -14.20 6.02 -18.82
N LEU A 331 -14.79 5.21 -17.93
CA LEU A 331 -14.41 3.83 -17.67
C LEU A 331 -15.61 2.89 -17.89
N ASP A 332 -15.47 1.96 -18.82
CA ASP A 332 -16.51 0.95 -19.14
C ASP A 332 -16.64 -0.14 -18.04
N GLU A 333 -15.57 -0.38 -17.28
CA GLU A 333 -15.50 -1.35 -16.19
C GLU A 333 -15.24 -0.67 -14.84
N ASP A 334 -15.59 -1.35 -13.75
CA ASP A 334 -15.40 -0.85 -12.39
C ASP A 334 -13.93 -1.06 -11.95
N PRO A 335 -13.12 0.01 -11.78
CA PRO A 335 -11.69 -0.12 -11.47
C PRO A 335 -11.43 -0.66 -10.06
N TRP A 336 -12.46 -0.75 -9.21
CA TRP A 336 -12.37 -1.31 -7.87
C TRP A 336 -12.63 -2.83 -7.83
N ALA A 337 -13.09 -3.44 -8.92
CA ALA A 337 -13.55 -4.83 -8.93
C ALA A 337 -12.49 -5.87 -8.52
N LEU A 338 -11.20 -5.55 -8.66
CA LEU A 338 -10.07 -6.41 -8.27
C LEU A 338 -9.26 -5.87 -7.08
N ILE A 339 -9.78 -4.87 -6.36
CA ILE A 339 -9.03 -4.09 -5.38
C ILE A 339 -9.41 -4.50 -3.94
N GLY A 340 -8.44 -4.96 -3.15
CA GLY A 340 -8.71 -5.54 -1.83
C GLY A 340 -7.47 -5.68 -0.94
N TYR A 341 -7.63 -6.42 0.16
CA TYR A 341 -6.51 -6.98 0.93
C TYR A 341 -6.18 -8.41 0.48
N GLU A 342 -4.89 -8.77 0.45
CA GLU A 342 -4.46 -10.10 -0.04
C GLU A 342 -4.66 -11.20 1.02
N THR A 343 -4.39 -10.93 2.30
CA THR A 343 -4.54 -11.91 3.39
C THR A 343 -4.95 -11.26 4.70
N THR A 344 -5.44 -12.06 5.64
CA THR A 344 -5.44 -11.70 7.08
C THR A 344 -4.52 -12.65 7.85
N ASP A 345 -3.93 -12.16 8.93
CA ASP A 345 -3.14 -12.98 9.86
C ASP A 345 -4.03 -13.78 10.85
N SER A 346 -3.40 -14.51 11.76
CA SER A 346 -4.09 -15.30 12.80
C SER A 346 -4.89 -14.49 13.82
N ALA A 347 -4.73 -13.16 13.86
CA ALA A 347 -5.49 -12.24 14.71
C ALA A 347 -6.61 -11.51 13.94
N GLY A 348 -6.75 -11.74 12.62
CA GLY A 348 -7.70 -11.01 11.79
C GLY A 348 -7.20 -9.62 11.39
N THR A 349 -5.88 -9.42 11.33
CA THR A 349 -5.25 -8.19 10.84
C THR A 349 -4.92 -8.33 9.36
N ALA A 350 -5.29 -7.34 8.55
CA ALA A 350 -4.89 -7.20 7.15
C ALA A 350 -4.14 -5.88 6.93
N TYR A 351 -3.18 -5.89 6.01
CA TYR A 351 -2.60 -4.69 5.41
C TYR A 351 -3.02 -4.62 3.95
N PHE A 352 -3.23 -3.42 3.43
CA PHE A 352 -3.63 -3.20 2.03
C PHE A 352 -3.02 -1.93 1.46
N VAL A 353 -2.68 -2.01 0.17
CA VAL A 353 -2.22 -0.92 -0.66
C VAL A 353 -2.91 -1.03 -2.01
N GLY A 354 -3.11 0.09 -2.68
CA GLY A 354 -3.57 0.09 -4.07
C GLY A 354 -3.50 1.47 -4.67
N CYS A 355 -3.25 1.53 -5.97
CA CYS A 355 -3.35 2.74 -6.79
C CYS A 355 -4.43 2.52 -7.85
N VAL A 356 -5.52 3.29 -7.77
CA VAL A 356 -6.71 3.11 -8.60
C VAL A 356 -6.94 4.34 -9.45
N GLU A 357 -6.98 4.14 -10.77
CA GLU A 357 -7.34 5.16 -11.75
C GLU A 357 -8.88 5.20 -11.85
N THR A 358 -9.49 6.21 -11.23
CA THR A 358 -10.95 6.25 -11.04
C THR A 358 -11.70 7.00 -12.13
N GLY A 359 -10.99 7.78 -12.95
CA GLY A 359 -11.57 8.76 -13.89
C GLY A 359 -12.31 9.93 -13.21
N VAL A 360 -12.32 10.00 -11.87
CA VAL A 360 -12.93 11.11 -11.10
C VAL A 360 -11.84 12.11 -10.74
N GLU A 361 -11.84 13.26 -11.42
CA GLU A 361 -10.99 14.40 -11.06
C GLU A 361 -11.50 15.04 -9.76
N ASP A 362 -10.61 15.17 -8.77
CA ASP A 362 -10.85 15.72 -7.43
C ASP A 362 -11.99 15.03 -6.62
N GLY A 363 -12.30 15.58 -5.45
CA GLY A 363 -13.53 15.23 -4.72
C GLY A 363 -13.51 13.90 -3.98
N PHE A 364 -12.32 13.38 -3.64
CA PHE A 364 -12.12 12.31 -2.65
C PHE A 364 -12.42 12.77 -1.21
N ASP A 365 -12.28 14.06 -0.90
CA ASP A 365 -12.57 14.59 0.44
C ASP A 365 -14.03 14.33 0.88
N GLY A 366 -14.18 13.84 2.10
CA GLY A 366 -15.45 13.42 2.70
C GLY A 366 -16.09 12.18 2.08
N ARG A 367 -15.49 11.54 1.07
CA ARG A 367 -15.98 10.26 0.53
C ARG A 367 -15.70 9.14 1.53
N VAL A 368 -16.59 8.15 1.63
CA VAL A 368 -16.36 7.04 2.55
C VAL A 368 -15.42 6.01 1.95
N PHE A 369 -14.37 5.66 2.70
CA PHE A 369 -13.60 4.44 2.49
C PHE A 369 -14.30 3.30 3.22
N ILE A 370 -14.49 2.16 2.54
CA ILE A 370 -15.22 1.00 3.03
C ILE A 370 -14.34 -0.25 2.92
N ILE A 371 -14.39 -1.06 3.98
CA ILE A 371 -13.72 -2.36 4.06
C ILE A 371 -14.80 -3.43 4.01
N HIS A 372 -14.60 -4.43 3.15
CA HIS A 372 -15.51 -5.55 2.95
C HIS A 372 -14.96 -6.84 3.58
N ALA A 373 -15.85 -7.70 4.09
CA ALA A 373 -15.49 -9.07 4.48
C ALA A 373 -15.40 -9.99 3.26
N ASN A 374 -14.96 -11.24 3.46
CA ASN A 374 -14.89 -12.28 2.43
C ASN A 374 -16.22 -12.59 1.72
N ASP A 375 -17.36 -12.40 2.41
CA ASP A 375 -18.71 -12.53 1.87
C ASP A 375 -19.18 -11.28 1.07
N GLY A 376 -18.33 -10.26 0.93
CA GLY A 376 -18.61 -9.02 0.22
C GLY A 376 -19.47 -8.02 1.01
N SER A 377 -19.88 -8.35 2.25
CA SER A 377 -20.59 -7.41 3.12
C SER A 377 -19.69 -6.26 3.55
N ARG A 378 -20.28 -5.08 3.75
CA ARG A 378 -19.56 -3.88 4.21
C ARG A 378 -19.41 -3.95 5.73
N VAL A 379 -18.19 -4.05 6.23
CA VAL A 379 -17.91 -4.30 7.65
C VAL A 379 -17.25 -3.14 8.38
N SER A 380 -16.55 -2.24 7.68
CA SER A 380 -15.99 -1.02 8.27
C SER A 380 -16.15 0.17 7.34
N CYS A 381 -16.31 1.38 7.89
CA CYS A 381 -16.47 2.59 7.10
C CYS A 381 -15.92 3.84 7.82
N GLY A 382 -15.30 4.75 7.08
CA GLY A 382 -14.89 6.07 7.57
C GLY A 382 -14.81 7.09 6.43
N PRO A 383 -15.21 8.36 6.64
CA PRO A 383 -15.03 9.41 5.64
C PRO A 383 -13.54 9.78 5.54
N LEU A 384 -13.01 9.85 4.32
CA LEU A 384 -11.70 10.44 4.02
C LEU A 384 -11.71 11.92 4.41
N ILE A 385 -10.65 12.35 5.08
CA ILE A 385 -10.44 13.73 5.53
C ILE A 385 -9.17 14.23 4.86
N ALA A 386 -9.26 15.26 4.02
CA ALA A 386 -8.10 15.92 3.45
C ALA A 386 -7.21 16.52 4.56
N VAL A 387 -5.89 16.38 4.41
CA VAL A 387 -4.89 17.00 5.28
C VAL A 387 -4.66 18.43 4.79
N GLU A 388 -5.12 19.42 5.55
CA GLU A 388 -4.94 20.84 5.20
C GLU A 388 -3.45 21.18 5.04
N LYS A 389 -3.08 21.77 3.90
CA LYS A 389 -1.74 22.30 3.68
C LYS A 389 -1.50 23.43 4.67
N LYS A 390 -0.38 23.36 5.40
CA LYS A 390 -0.03 24.39 6.39
C LYS A 390 0.55 25.61 5.67
N ASP A 391 -0.32 26.57 5.37
CA ASP A 391 0.05 27.80 4.63
C ASP A 391 1.24 28.53 5.26
N GLU A 392 2.38 28.47 4.57
CA GLU A 392 3.66 29.02 5.03
C GLU A 392 3.62 30.56 5.13
N GLU A 393 2.72 31.23 4.38
CA GLU A 393 2.47 32.67 4.47
C GLU A 393 2.10 33.14 5.89
N THR A 394 1.40 32.31 6.68
CA THR A 394 0.91 32.71 8.00
C THR A 394 2.04 32.89 9.03
N SER A 395 3.18 32.21 8.85
CA SER A 395 4.33 32.26 9.76
C SER A 395 5.07 33.61 9.71
N SER A 396 5.24 34.18 8.51
CA SER A 396 5.93 35.46 8.31
C SER A 396 5.14 36.66 8.86
N ALA A 397 3.81 36.62 8.80
CA ALA A 397 2.95 37.68 9.30
C ALA A 397 3.02 37.84 10.84
N ILE A 398 3.03 36.71 11.56
CA ILE A 398 3.07 36.68 13.04
C ILE A 398 4.41 37.22 13.55
N THR A 399 5.52 36.82 12.93
CA THR A 399 6.87 37.28 13.30
C THR A 399 7.00 38.80 13.14
N THR A 400 6.50 39.36 12.03
CA THR A 400 6.57 40.79 11.75
C THR A 400 5.75 41.63 12.75
N THR A 401 4.56 41.17 13.11
CA THR A 401 3.67 41.87 14.07
C THR A 401 4.27 41.93 15.47
N ASN A 402 4.85 40.82 15.95
CA ASN A 402 5.51 40.75 17.26
C ASN A 402 6.77 41.65 17.35
N TYR A 403 7.50 41.80 16.25
CA TYR A 403 8.67 42.68 16.19
C TYR A 403 8.28 44.16 16.28
N ILE A 404 7.23 44.57 15.57
CA ILE A 404 6.69 45.94 15.63
C ILE A 404 6.17 46.27 17.03
N PHE A 405 5.43 45.35 17.68
CA PHE A 405 4.94 45.57 19.05
C PHE A 405 6.08 45.79 20.05
N SER A 406 7.16 45.00 19.95
CA SER A 406 8.34 45.15 20.81
C SER A 406 9.06 46.49 20.61
N ILE A 407 9.19 46.96 19.36
CA ILE A 407 9.81 48.27 19.05
C ILE A 407 8.94 49.42 19.59
N VAL A 408 7.63 49.37 19.40
CA VAL A 408 6.70 50.39 19.92
C VAL A 408 6.78 50.45 21.44
N GLN A 409 6.81 49.30 22.12
CA GLN A 409 6.88 49.24 23.57
C GLN A 409 8.22 49.77 24.11
N LEU A 410 9.33 49.48 23.44
CA LEU A 410 10.65 50.04 23.75
C LEU A 410 10.67 51.57 23.58
N LEU A 411 10.11 52.10 22.48
CA LEU A 411 10.03 53.54 22.23
C LEU A 411 9.15 54.27 23.26
N VAL A 412 8.04 53.66 23.68
CA VAL A 412 7.19 54.18 24.77
C VAL A 412 7.97 54.19 26.09
N SER A 413 8.70 53.12 26.42
CA SER A 413 9.53 53.06 27.63
C SER A 413 10.62 54.14 27.65
N VAL A 414 11.29 54.38 26.52
CA VAL A 414 12.30 55.44 26.38
C VAL A 414 11.67 56.84 26.49
N ALA A 415 10.51 57.06 25.85
CA ALA A 415 9.81 58.34 25.95
C ALA A 415 9.37 58.68 27.38
N VAL A 416 8.89 57.68 28.14
CA VAL A 416 8.53 57.84 29.56
C VAL A 416 9.78 58.13 30.41
N ALA A 417 10.90 57.45 30.15
CA ALA A 417 12.16 57.70 30.87
C ALA A 417 12.73 59.11 30.61
N VAL A 418 12.62 59.63 29.39
CA VAL A 418 13.07 60.99 29.03
C VAL A 418 12.18 62.08 29.66
N TYR A 419 10.89 61.81 29.87
CA TYR A 419 9.97 62.74 30.56
C TYR A 419 10.09 62.73 32.10
N ALA A 420 10.90 61.82 32.66
CA ALA A 420 11.07 61.62 34.11
C ALA A 420 12.42 62.15 34.66
N MET A 421 13.18 62.91 33.87
CA MET A 421 14.48 63.52 34.24
C MET A 421 14.39 65.05 34.36
#